data_AF-A0AAU5T222-F1
#
_entry.id   AF-A0AAU5T222-F1
#
_cell.length_a   1.000
_cell.length_b   1.000
_cell.length_c   1.000
_cell.angle_alpha   90.00
_cell.angle_beta   90.00
_cell.angle_gamma   90.00
#
_symmetry.space_group_name_H-M   'P 1'
#
loop_
_entity.id
_entity.type
_entity.pdbx_description
1 polymer ?
#
loop_
_entity_poly.entity_id
_entity_poly.type
_entity_poly.pdbx_seq_one_letter_code
_entity_poly.pdbx_strand_id
1 'polypeptide(L)'
;MQTFLPFACFQASATVLDGRRLGKQRVEALQVLRGLIVPGYGWRRHPAVRMWSGYEEALVRYGLDVCAVWTAEGREDTCAVTLLQDFRPWLPGGQPRTQEQLAAQGNLPPWLGDPDFHRSHQSALVRKDADFYRRHFPDVPDDLPYIWPPSDRDTGPKPL
;
A
#
# COMPACT_ATOMS: atom_id res chain seq x y z
N MET A 1 8.08 -8.38 -1.01
CA MET A 1 7.40 -7.15 -1.42
C MET A 1 5.95 -7.28 -1.02
N GLN A 2 5.44 -6.32 -0.26
CA GLN A 2 4.11 -6.34 0.35
C GLN A 2 3.67 -4.90 0.68
N THR A 3 2.37 -4.69 0.91
CA THR A 3 1.87 -3.47 1.56
C THR A 3 1.33 -3.78 2.96
N PHE A 4 1.46 -2.86 3.91
CA PHE A 4 0.87 -3.01 5.25
C PHE A 4 -0.28 -2.04 5.43
N LEU A 5 -1.49 -2.59 5.57
CA LEU A 5 -2.75 -1.87 5.75
C LEU A 5 -3.52 -2.43 6.95
N PRO A 6 -3.00 -2.28 8.19
CA PRO A 6 -3.74 -2.69 9.38
C PRO A 6 -5.03 -1.88 9.61
N PHE A 7 -5.21 -0.75 8.92
CA PHE A 7 -6.42 0.08 8.95
C PHE A 7 -6.81 0.56 7.55
N ALA A 8 -8.08 0.94 7.37
CA ALA A 8 -8.58 1.48 6.10
C ALA A 8 -7.95 2.83 5.73
N CYS A 9 -7.63 3.68 6.72
CA CYS A 9 -6.92 4.93 6.50
C CYS A 9 -5.42 4.65 6.24
N PHE A 10 -4.90 5.18 5.14
CA PHE A 10 -3.49 4.98 4.76
C PHE A 10 -2.52 5.60 5.75
N GLN A 11 -2.79 6.82 6.21
CA GLN A 11 -1.97 7.49 7.22
C GLN A 11 -2.00 6.74 8.55
N ALA A 12 -3.17 6.32 9.03
CA ALA A 12 -3.29 5.53 10.25
C ALA A 12 -2.52 4.20 10.15
N SER A 13 -2.59 3.54 8.99
CA SER A 13 -1.80 2.34 8.70
C SER A 13 -0.30 2.59 8.77
N ALA A 14 0.19 3.70 8.23
CA ALA A 14 1.61 4.07 8.27
C ALA A 14 2.07 4.42 9.70
N THR A 15 1.28 5.19 10.46
CA THR A 15 1.63 5.66 11.82
C THR A 15 1.86 4.53 12.82
N VAL A 16 1.20 3.38 12.66
CA VAL A 16 1.39 2.24 13.59
C VAL A 16 2.56 1.34 13.23
N LEU A 17 3.27 1.58 12.12
CA LEU A 17 4.43 0.77 11.75
C LEU A 17 5.64 1.15 12.58
N ASP A 18 6.45 0.17 12.96
CA ASP A 18 7.79 0.45 13.45
C ASP A 18 8.66 1.06 12.33
N GLY A 19 9.73 1.74 12.71
CA GLY A 19 10.61 2.44 11.77
C GLY A 19 11.17 1.55 10.66
N ARG A 20 11.47 0.27 10.92
CA ARG A 20 11.98 -0.64 9.89
C ARG A 20 10.92 -0.94 8.85
N ARG A 21 9.69 -1.26 9.28
CA ARG A 21 8.58 -1.60 8.37
C ARG A 21 8.06 -0.35 7.66
N LEU A 22 7.95 0.79 8.34
CA LEU A 22 7.60 2.07 7.73
C LEU A 22 8.60 2.47 6.63
N GLY A 23 9.90 2.39 6.92
CA GLY A 23 10.96 2.67 5.95
C GLY A 23 10.88 1.74 4.74
N LYS A 24 10.57 0.45 4.97
CA LYS A 24 10.43 -0.54 3.89
C LYS A 24 9.19 -0.29 3.01
N GLN A 25 8.08 0.16 3.59
CA GLN A 25 6.83 0.41 2.87
C GLN A 25 6.97 1.49 1.78
N ARG A 26 7.83 2.50 1.97
CA ARG A 26 8.14 3.50 0.92
C ARG A 26 8.69 2.84 -0.34
N VAL A 27 9.67 1.96 -0.18
CA VAL A 27 10.32 1.24 -1.28
C VAL A 27 9.38 0.19 -1.87
N GLU A 28 8.62 -0.53 -1.04
CA GLU A 28 7.70 -1.56 -1.52
C GLU A 28 6.53 -0.95 -2.30
N ALA A 29 5.98 0.21 -1.91
CA ALA A 29 4.97 0.91 -2.69
C ALA A 29 5.46 1.25 -4.11
N LEU A 30 6.71 1.72 -4.24
CA LEU A 30 7.34 1.97 -5.54
C LEU A 30 7.51 0.68 -6.37
N GLN A 31 7.94 -0.41 -5.73
CA GLN A 31 8.09 -1.72 -6.38
C GLN A 31 6.74 -2.27 -6.85
N VAL A 32 5.67 -2.09 -6.07
CA VAL A 32 4.31 -2.47 -6.44
C VAL A 32 3.86 -1.64 -7.65
N LEU A 33 4.04 -0.31 -7.62
CA LEU A 33 3.67 0.58 -8.72
C LEU A 33 4.37 0.16 -10.02
N ARG A 34 5.69 -0.06 -9.98
CA ARG A 34 6.45 -0.54 -11.14
C ARG A 34 6.00 -1.92 -11.61
N GLY A 35 5.59 -2.78 -10.68
CA GLY A 35 4.92 -4.04 -10.96
C GLY A 35 3.58 -3.88 -11.69
N LEU A 36 2.93 -2.73 -11.63
CA LEU A 36 1.73 -2.44 -12.41
C LEU A 36 2.10 -1.82 -13.77
N ILE A 37 2.92 -0.78 -13.76
CA ILE A 37 3.07 0.13 -14.91
C ILE A 37 4.26 -0.17 -15.83
N VAL A 38 5.30 -0.90 -15.38
CA VAL A 38 6.50 -1.18 -16.20
C VAL A 38 6.39 -2.56 -16.86
N PRO A 39 6.33 -2.65 -18.21
CA PRO A 39 6.34 -3.92 -18.91
C PRO A 39 7.55 -4.79 -18.55
N GLY A 40 7.35 -6.09 -18.37
CA GLY A 40 8.44 -7.04 -18.04
C GLY A 40 8.99 -6.95 -16.61
N TYR A 41 8.48 -6.09 -15.74
CA TYR A 41 8.94 -6.00 -14.36
C TYR A 41 8.73 -7.33 -13.60
N GLY A 42 9.74 -7.79 -12.87
CA GLY A 42 9.78 -9.16 -12.31
C GLY A 42 8.65 -9.48 -11.31
N TRP A 43 8.02 -8.47 -10.73
CA TRP A 43 7.01 -8.64 -9.69
C TRP A 43 5.55 -8.58 -10.16
N ARG A 44 5.29 -8.44 -11.46
CA ARG A 44 3.94 -8.24 -12.05
C ARG A 44 2.90 -9.27 -11.62
N ARG A 45 3.32 -10.50 -11.33
CA ARG A 45 2.44 -11.62 -10.94
C ARG A 45 2.27 -11.78 -9.43
N HIS A 46 2.94 -10.96 -8.62
CA HIS A 46 2.89 -11.08 -7.17
C HIS A 46 1.50 -10.70 -6.63
N PRO A 47 0.92 -11.44 -5.67
CA PRO A 47 -0.42 -11.14 -5.14
C PRO A 47 -0.57 -9.71 -4.61
N ALA A 48 0.43 -9.23 -3.85
CA ALA A 48 0.46 -7.84 -3.37
C ALA A 48 0.54 -6.78 -4.48
N VAL A 49 0.92 -7.15 -5.71
CA VAL A 49 0.84 -6.26 -6.89
C VAL A 49 -0.55 -6.31 -7.48
N ARG A 50 -1.04 -7.53 -7.73
CA ARG A 50 -2.32 -7.74 -8.40
C ARG A 50 -3.51 -7.16 -7.64
N MET A 51 -3.46 -7.11 -6.30
CA MET A 51 -4.54 -6.50 -5.50
C MET A 51 -4.75 -5.00 -5.77
N TRP A 52 -3.74 -4.32 -6.31
CA TRP A 52 -3.77 -2.90 -6.65
C TRP A 52 -4.02 -2.62 -8.14
N SER A 53 -4.19 -3.66 -8.98
CA SER A 53 -4.42 -3.51 -10.42
C SER A 53 -5.64 -2.63 -10.68
N GLY A 54 -5.51 -1.58 -11.50
CA GLY A 54 -6.60 -0.62 -11.77
C GLY A 54 -6.87 0.40 -10.65
N TYR A 55 -6.06 0.40 -9.60
CA TYR A 55 -6.07 1.34 -8.48
C TYR A 55 -4.69 1.98 -8.27
N GLU A 56 -3.93 2.20 -9.35
CA GLU A 56 -2.55 2.70 -9.33
C GLU A 56 -2.44 4.05 -8.60
N GLU A 57 -3.40 4.96 -8.79
CA GLU A 57 -3.41 6.26 -8.10
C GLU A 57 -3.63 6.10 -6.59
N ALA A 58 -4.47 5.16 -6.16
CA ALA A 58 -4.68 4.86 -4.75
C ALA A 58 -3.40 4.28 -4.11
N LEU A 59 -2.67 3.44 -4.84
CA LEU A 59 -1.35 2.95 -4.41
C LEU A 59 -0.33 4.09 -4.30
N VAL A 60 -0.33 5.04 -5.25
CA VAL A 60 0.52 6.23 -5.18
C VAL A 60 0.17 7.07 -3.96
N ARG A 61 -1.12 7.31 -3.71
CA ARG A 61 -1.59 8.03 -2.51
C ARG A 61 -1.14 7.31 -1.23
N TYR A 62 -1.32 5.99 -1.14
CA TYR A 62 -0.80 5.19 -0.04
C TYR A 62 0.70 5.41 0.17
N GLY A 63 1.50 5.29 -0.90
CA GLY A 63 2.94 5.51 -0.83
C GLY A 63 3.32 6.92 -0.37
N LEU A 64 2.58 7.94 -0.80
CA LEU A 64 2.78 9.33 -0.37
C LEU A 64 2.43 9.53 1.12
N ASP A 65 1.39 8.88 1.63
CA ASP A 65 1.04 8.92 3.07
C ASP A 65 2.11 8.25 3.93
N VAL A 66 2.63 7.11 3.48
CA VAL A 66 3.76 6.42 4.11
C VAL A 66 5.00 7.33 4.12
N CYS A 67 5.31 8.01 3.01
CA CYS A 67 6.43 8.95 2.94
C CYS A 67 6.23 10.16 3.86
N ALA A 68 5.02 10.69 3.95
CA ALA A 68 4.70 11.82 4.84
C ALA A 68 4.90 11.47 6.32
N VAL A 69 4.44 10.28 6.76
CA VAL A 69 4.71 9.80 8.13
C VAL A 69 6.21 9.57 8.35
N TRP A 70 6.90 9.02 7.35
CA TRP A 70 8.34 8.80 7.44
C TRP A 70 9.14 10.09 7.65
N THR A 71 8.83 11.14 6.89
CA THR A 71 9.53 12.43 6.94
C THR A 71 9.12 13.29 8.14
N ALA A 72 7.90 13.12 8.66
CA ALA A 72 7.46 13.77 9.89
C ALA A 72 8.33 13.37 11.11
N GLU A 73 8.98 12.20 11.07
CA GLU A 73 9.96 11.78 12.08
C GLU A 73 11.39 12.33 11.83
N GLY A 74 11.55 13.30 10.92
CA GLY A 74 12.83 13.97 10.64
C GLY A 74 13.79 13.20 9.75
N ARG A 75 13.29 12.20 9.00
CA ARG A 75 14.10 11.35 8.11
C ARG A 75 13.95 11.77 6.65
N GLU A 76 15.02 11.63 5.88
CA GLU A 76 15.00 11.96 4.45
C GLU A 76 14.22 10.93 3.62
N ASP A 77 13.55 11.41 2.56
CA ASP A 77 12.84 10.57 1.61
C ASP A 77 13.11 10.99 0.16
N THR A 78 13.19 9.99 -0.71
CA THR A 78 13.24 10.16 -2.18
C THR A 78 12.12 9.39 -2.89
N CYS A 79 11.42 8.48 -2.19
CA CYS A 79 10.43 7.61 -2.79
C CYS A 79 9.18 8.39 -3.24
N ALA A 80 8.75 9.42 -2.50
CA ALA A 80 7.61 10.25 -2.88
C ALA A 80 7.82 10.91 -4.25
N VAL A 81 9.02 11.47 -4.49
CA VAL A 81 9.35 12.11 -5.78
C VAL A 81 9.33 11.07 -6.90
N THR A 82 9.91 9.89 -6.69
CA THR A 82 9.91 8.83 -7.70
C THR A 82 8.51 8.30 -7.98
N LEU A 83 7.65 8.12 -6.97
CA LEU A 83 6.24 7.72 -7.15
C LEU A 83 5.49 8.71 -8.04
N LEU A 84 5.65 10.02 -7.79
CA LEU A 84 5.03 11.07 -8.59
C LEU A 84 5.57 11.09 -10.03
N GLN A 85 6.88 10.95 -10.21
CA GLN A 85 7.52 10.91 -11.52
C GLN A 85 7.08 9.71 -12.35
N ASP A 86 7.12 8.51 -11.75
CA ASP A 86 6.73 7.26 -12.40
C ASP A 86 5.24 7.28 -12.79
N PHE A 87 4.36 7.90 -11.98
CA PHE A 87 2.93 7.95 -12.25
C PHE A 87 2.47 9.17 -13.08
N ARG A 88 3.34 10.16 -13.29
CA ARG A 88 3.02 11.40 -14.04
C ARG A 88 2.35 11.18 -15.42
N PRO A 89 2.70 10.17 -16.23
CA PRO A 89 2.02 9.94 -17.51
C PRO A 89 0.51 9.72 -17.41
N TRP A 90 0.01 9.28 -16.25
CA TRP A 90 -1.42 9.05 -15.97
C TRP A 90 -2.10 10.22 -15.25
N LEU A 91 -1.34 11.27 -14.89
CA LEU A 91 -1.82 12.49 -14.23
C LEU A 91 -1.37 13.75 -14.99
N PRO A 92 -1.84 13.99 -16.22
CA PRO A 92 -1.43 15.17 -16.97
C PRO A 92 -1.87 16.47 -16.28
N GLY A 93 -0.91 17.17 -15.69
CA GLY A 93 -1.10 18.47 -15.03
C GLY A 93 -1.72 18.42 -13.62
N GLY A 94 -1.90 17.23 -13.06
CA GLY A 94 -2.54 17.02 -11.76
C GLY A 94 -1.59 16.56 -10.65
N GLN A 95 -2.10 16.56 -9.42
CA GLN A 95 -1.53 15.85 -8.27
C GLN A 95 -2.39 14.62 -7.98
N PRO A 96 -1.83 13.52 -7.45
CA PRO A 96 -2.63 12.40 -6.98
C PRO A 96 -3.67 12.86 -5.98
N ARG A 97 -4.91 12.41 -6.15
CA ARG A 97 -6.04 12.74 -5.28
C ARG A 97 -5.80 12.27 -3.85
N THR A 98 -6.42 12.97 -2.90
CA THR A 98 -6.52 12.52 -1.51
C THR A 98 -7.30 11.20 -1.41
N GLN A 99 -7.12 10.47 -0.31
CA GLN A 99 -7.86 9.22 -0.10
C GLN A 99 -9.38 9.48 -0.10
N GLU A 100 -9.83 10.59 0.47
CA GLU A 100 -11.24 11.01 0.52
C GLU A 100 -11.79 11.30 -0.88
N GLN A 101 -11.03 12.00 -1.72
CA GLN A 101 -11.42 12.27 -3.11
C GLN A 101 -11.48 10.99 -3.96
N LEU A 102 -10.57 10.04 -3.72
CA LEU A 102 -10.61 8.73 -4.36
C LEU A 102 -11.85 7.95 -3.91
N ALA A 103 -12.15 7.94 -2.60
CA ALA A 103 -13.33 7.29 -2.03
C ALA A 103 -14.63 7.83 -2.63
N ALA A 104 -14.77 9.16 -2.65
CA ALA A 104 -15.95 9.85 -3.19
C ALA A 104 -16.23 9.54 -4.67
N GLN A 105 -15.22 9.08 -5.40
CA GLN A 105 -15.31 8.72 -6.82
C GLN A 105 -15.25 7.21 -7.06
N GLY A 106 -15.37 6.38 -6.01
CA GLY A 106 -15.31 4.92 -6.12
C GLY A 106 -13.97 4.40 -6.65
N ASN A 107 -12.87 5.14 -6.43
CA ASN A 107 -11.53 4.80 -6.92
C ASN A 107 -10.61 4.26 -5.81
N LEU A 108 -11.21 3.69 -4.76
CA LEU A 108 -10.49 2.87 -3.79
C LEU A 108 -10.84 1.39 -4.02
N PRO A 109 -9.90 0.47 -3.78
CA PRO A 109 -10.17 -0.95 -3.89
C PRO A 109 -11.29 -1.40 -2.93
N PRO A 110 -12.17 -2.34 -3.32
CA PRO A 110 -13.31 -2.76 -2.50
C PRO A 110 -12.89 -3.51 -1.23
N TRP A 111 -11.68 -4.07 -1.21
CA TRP A 111 -11.09 -4.71 -0.02
C TRP A 111 -10.63 -3.69 1.03
N LEU A 112 -10.50 -2.40 0.69
CA LEU A 112 -10.10 -1.38 1.64
C LEU A 112 -11.31 -1.01 2.51
N GLY A 113 -11.25 -1.38 3.79
CA GLY A 113 -12.37 -1.31 4.72
C GLY A 113 -12.89 -2.70 5.13
N ASP A 114 -12.47 -3.76 4.45
CA ASP A 114 -12.81 -5.13 4.83
C ASP A 114 -12.11 -5.50 6.16
N PRO A 115 -12.87 -5.85 7.22
CA PRO A 115 -12.30 -6.18 8.52
C PRO A 115 -11.35 -7.39 8.48
N ASP A 116 -11.62 -8.41 7.68
CA ASP A 116 -10.80 -9.62 7.61
C ASP A 116 -9.48 -9.34 6.91
N PHE A 117 -9.52 -8.54 5.84
CA PHE A 117 -8.32 -8.02 5.20
C PHE A 117 -7.44 -7.29 6.22
N HIS A 118 -7.97 -6.28 6.89
CA HIS A 118 -7.20 -5.49 7.86
C HIS A 118 -6.66 -6.34 9.01
N ARG A 119 -7.47 -7.25 9.55
CA ARG A 119 -7.06 -8.15 10.63
C ARG A 119 -5.95 -9.13 10.21
N SER A 120 -5.94 -9.57 8.95
CA SER A 120 -4.85 -10.39 8.40
C SER A 120 -3.51 -9.62 8.32
N HIS A 121 -3.56 -8.32 7.98
CA HIS A 121 -2.38 -7.45 7.97
C HIS A 121 -1.89 -7.16 9.39
N GLN A 122 -2.80 -6.93 10.33
CA GLN A 122 -2.47 -6.80 11.76
C GLN A 122 -1.77 -8.07 12.27
N SER A 123 -2.33 -9.25 11.98
CA SER A 123 -1.74 -10.55 12.32
C SER A 123 -0.35 -10.73 11.71
N ALA A 124 -0.18 -10.36 10.45
CA ALA A 124 1.12 -10.39 9.78
C ALA A 124 2.14 -9.46 10.44
N LEU A 125 1.73 -8.30 10.97
CA LEU A 125 2.60 -7.41 11.73
C LEU A 125 2.99 -8.02 13.08
N VAL A 126 2.03 -8.57 13.83
CA VAL A 126 2.30 -9.26 15.11
C VAL A 126 3.29 -10.42 14.92
N ARG A 127 3.15 -11.25 13.87
CA ARG A 127 4.16 -12.29 13.54
C ARG A 127 5.55 -11.75 13.36
N LYS A 128 5.65 -10.55 12.78
CA LYS A 128 6.93 -9.99 12.40
C LYS A 128 7.63 -9.42 13.63
N ASP A 129 6.90 -8.91 14.62
CA ASP A 129 7.42 -8.33 15.85
C ASP A 129 6.32 -8.22 16.92
N ALA A 130 6.16 -9.28 17.72
CA ALA A 130 5.07 -9.32 18.70
C ALA A 130 5.23 -8.24 19.77
N ASP A 131 6.45 -8.00 20.25
CA ASP A 131 6.74 -7.03 21.31
C ASP A 131 6.34 -5.61 20.89
N PHE A 132 6.65 -5.22 19.64
CA PHE A 132 6.24 -3.92 19.12
C PHE A 132 4.73 -3.83 18.87
N TYR A 133 4.14 -4.85 18.23
CA TYR A 133 2.79 -4.74 17.70
C TYR A 133 1.67 -5.12 18.66
N ARG A 134 1.93 -5.88 19.73
CA ARG A 134 0.90 -6.22 20.73
C ARG A 134 0.33 -5.00 21.45
N ARG A 135 1.09 -3.89 21.55
CA ARG A 135 0.57 -2.63 22.10
C ARG A 135 -0.50 -1.97 21.20
N HIS A 136 -0.49 -2.28 19.91
CA HIS A 136 -1.44 -1.77 18.92
C HIS A 136 -2.57 -2.79 18.63
N PHE A 137 -2.25 -4.09 18.69
CA PHE A 137 -3.13 -5.19 18.33
C PHE A 137 -3.11 -6.30 19.40
N PRO A 138 -3.56 -6.01 20.64
CA PRO A 138 -3.39 -6.93 21.77
C PRO A 138 -4.04 -8.30 21.53
N ASP A 139 -5.25 -8.29 20.95
CA ASP A 139 -6.09 -9.49 20.79
C ASP A 139 -6.02 -10.13 19.39
N VAL A 140 -5.14 -9.63 18.52
CA VAL A 140 -4.98 -10.18 17.17
C VAL A 140 -4.04 -11.39 17.22
N PRO A 141 -4.49 -12.60 16.83
CA PRO A 141 -3.59 -13.76 16.77
C PRO A 141 -2.57 -13.57 15.65
N ASP A 142 -1.41 -14.19 15.78
CA ASP A 142 -0.30 -14.08 14.82
C ASP A 142 -0.29 -15.23 13.80
N ASP A 143 -1.32 -16.06 13.72
CA ASP A 143 -1.34 -17.22 12.82
C ASP A 143 -2.36 -17.09 11.68
N LEU A 144 -3.05 -15.94 11.55
CA LEU A 144 -4.06 -15.77 10.50
C LEU A 144 -3.45 -15.86 9.10
N PRO A 145 -4.17 -16.45 8.13
CA PRO A 145 -3.79 -16.41 6.73
C PRO A 145 -3.61 -14.97 6.26
N TYR A 146 -2.51 -14.68 5.55
CA TYR A 146 -2.26 -13.33 5.05
C TYR A 146 -3.01 -13.11 3.74
N ILE A 147 -3.99 -12.20 3.75
CA ILE A 147 -4.93 -12.02 2.64
C ILE A 147 -4.37 -11.05 1.61
N TRP A 148 -4.38 -11.46 0.35
CA TRP A 148 -4.06 -10.65 -0.83
C TRP A 148 -5.18 -10.80 -1.85
N PRO A 149 -6.26 -10.02 -1.75
CA PRO A 149 -7.43 -10.21 -2.59
C PRO A 149 -7.10 -9.84 -4.06
N PRO A 150 -7.69 -10.53 -5.04
CA PRO A 150 -7.59 -10.07 -6.42
C PRO A 150 -8.27 -8.69 -6.55
N SER A 151 -7.75 -7.84 -7.44
CA SER A 151 -8.46 -6.62 -7.80
C SER A 151 -9.67 -6.97 -8.69
N ASP A 152 -10.80 -6.32 -8.42
CA ASP A 152 -12.00 -6.34 -9.28
C ASP A 152 -11.80 -5.62 -10.62
N ARG A 153 -10.70 -4.85 -10.74
CA ARG A 153 -10.26 -4.18 -11.97
C ARG A 153 -9.09 -4.89 -12.66
N ASP A 154 -8.68 -6.07 -12.18
CA ASP A 154 -7.64 -6.85 -12.84
C ASP A 154 -8.18 -7.45 -14.14
N THR A 155 -8.00 -6.73 -15.26
CA THR A 155 -8.46 -7.17 -16.59
C THR A 155 -7.59 -8.28 -17.19
N GLY A 156 -6.69 -8.89 -16.42
CA GLY A 156 -5.68 -9.80 -16.94
C GLY A 156 -4.60 -9.07 -17.75
N PRO A 157 -3.72 -9.80 -18.45
CA PRO A 157 -2.63 -9.18 -19.21
C PRO A 157 -3.21 -8.28 -20.31
N LYS A 158 -2.91 -6.97 -20.24
CA LYS A 158 -3.15 -6.03 -21.34
C LYS A 158 -2.36 -6.52 -22.56
N PRO A 159 -2.95 -6.62 -23.77
CA PRO A 159 -2.20 -6.89 -24.98
C PRO A 159 -1.12 -5.83 -25.16
N LEU A 160 0.07 -6.28 -25.59
CA LEU A 160 1.19 -5.41 -25.98
C LEU A 160 0.81 -4.53 -27.18
#